data_AF-A0A643F422-F1
#
_entry.id   AF-A0A643F422-F1
#
_cell.length_a   1.000
_cell.length_b   1.000
_cell.length_c   1.000
_cell.angle_alpha   90.00
_cell.angle_beta   90.00
_cell.angle_gamma   90.00
#
_symmetry.space_group_name_H-M   'P 1'
#
loop_
_entity.id
_entity.type
_entity.pdbx_description
1 polymer ?
#
loop_
_entity_poly.entity_id
_entity_poly.type
_entity_poly.pdbx_seq_one_letter_code
_entity_poly.pdbx_strand_id
1 'polypeptide(L)' 'MVKWCTAGGLALGFLAGSFSLIGGNTISINGMAIAGWYGVWTLTLALGFGGLIFGLIWALVFRAIGIAARR' A
#
# COMPACT_ATOMS: atom_id res chain seq x y z
N MET A 1 -9.82 -5.77 -10.01
CA MET A 1 -8.39 -5.44 -9.95
C MET A 1 -8.07 -4.49 -8.81
N VAL A 2 -8.65 -3.27 -8.78
CA VAL A 2 -8.42 -2.27 -7.72
C VAL A 2 -8.56 -2.84 -6.29
N LYS A 3 -9.66 -3.56 -6.00
CA LYS A 3 -9.88 -4.23 -4.71
C LYS A 3 -8.69 -5.10 -4.26
N TRP A 4 -8.10 -5.86 -5.18
CA TRP A 4 -6.99 -6.77 -4.87
C TRP A 4 -5.68 -6.02 -4.65
N CYS A 5 -5.45 -4.94 -5.39
CA CYS A 5 -4.28 -4.07 -5.18
C CYS A 5 -4.36 -3.36 -3.82
N THR A 6 -5.52 -2.84 -3.44
CA THR A 6 -5.75 -2.23 -2.12
C THR A 6 -5.61 -3.26 -0.99
N ALA A 7 -6.25 -4.42 -1.11
CA ALA A 7 -6.16 -5.49 -0.11
C ALA A 7 -4.71 -6.00 0.04
N GLY A 8 -3.98 -6.15 -1.07
CA GLY A 8 -2.57 -6.51 -1.05
C GLY A 8 -1.71 -5.44 -0.37
N GLY A 9 -1.94 -4.16 -0.66
CA GLY A 9 -1.27 -3.05 0.02
C GLY A 9 -1.51 -3.04 1.53
N LEU A 10 -2.77 -3.21 1.95
CA LEU A 10 -3.12 -3.31 3.37
C LEU A 10 -2.43 -4.50 4.05
N ALA A 11 -2.50 -5.69 3.44
CA ALA A 11 -1.88 -6.89 4.01
C ALA A 11 -0.35 -6.75 4.12
N LEU A 12 0.31 -6.23 3.08
CA LEU A 12 1.75 -6.00 3.08
C LEU A 12 2.16 -5.01 4.16
N GLY A 13 1.45 -3.88 4.29
CA GLY A 13 1.77 -2.89 5.31
C GLY A 13 1.54 -3.39 6.74
N PHE A 14 0.51 -4.21 6.95
CA PHE A 14 0.27 -4.82 8.25
C PHE A 14 1.34 -5.85 8.62
N LEU A 15 1.70 -6.74 7.68
CA LEU A 15 2.73 -7.75 7.91
C LEU A 15 4.11 -7.11 8.12
N ALA A 16 4.51 -6.18 7.24
CA ALA A 16 5.79 -5.49 7.36
C ALA A 16 5.87 -4.67 8.66
N GLY A 17 4.80 -3.97 9.03
CA GLY A 17 4.75 -3.21 10.28
C GLY A 17 4.82 -4.13 11.50
N SER A 18 4.08 -5.24 11.50
CA SER A 18 4.09 -6.21 12.60
C SER A 18 5.46 -6.85 12.78
N PHE A 19 6.13 -7.24 11.70
CA PHE A 19 7.50 -7.77 11.77
C PHE A 19 8.51 -6.72 12.23
N SER A 20 8.37 -5.46 11.80
CA SER A 20 9.19 -4.36 12.32
C SER A 20 9.02 -4.19 13.83
N LEU A 21 7.77 -4.21 14.31
CA LEU A 21 7.44 -4.06 15.72
C LEU A 21 8.00 -5.23 16.56
N ILE A 22 7.77 -6.47 16.12
CA ILE A 22 8.27 -7.68 16.80
C ILE A 22 9.80 -7.72 16.78
N GLY A 23 10.43 -7.27 15.69
CA GLY A 23 11.88 -7.17 15.57
C GLY A 23 12.52 -6.05 16.39
N GLY A 24 11.74 -5.24 17.11
CA GLY A 24 12.24 -4.10 17.88
C GLY A 24 12.70 -2.91 17.03
N ASN A 25 12.37 -2.91 15.73
CA ASN A 25 12.72 -1.83 14.81
C ASN A 25 11.73 -0.67 14.95
N THR A 26 12.26 0.55 14.96
CA THR A 26 11.45 1.77 14.99
C THR A 26 11.24 2.28 13.57
N ILE A 27 9.98 2.46 13.18
CA ILE A 27 9.61 3.04 11.89
C ILE A 27 9.86 4.55 11.98
N SER A 28 10.64 5.12 11.06
CA SER A 28 10.88 6.58 11.00
C SER A 28 10.30 7.16 9.72
N ILE A 29 9.53 8.24 9.85
CA ILE A 29 9.00 9.01 8.73
C ILE A 29 9.51 10.45 8.86
N ASN A 30 10.28 10.93 7.89
CA ASN A 30 10.86 12.28 7.88
C ASN A 30 11.62 12.63 9.19
N GLY A 31 12.32 11.66 9.78
CA GLY A 31 13.06 11.84 11.03
C GLY A 31 12.21 11.71 12.30
N MET A 32 10.88 11.57 12.18
CA MET A 32 9.99 11.30 13.31
C MET A 32 9.86 9.80 13.54
N ALA A 33 10.23 9.34 14.73
CA ALA A 33 10.05 7.95 15.15
C ALA A 33 8.58 7.67 15.47
N ILE A 34 8.02 6.66 14.81
CA ILE A 34 6.67 6.16 15.04
C ILE A 34 6.79 4.75 15.60
N ALA A 35 6.46 4.60 16.87
CA ALA A 35 6.63 3.36 17.62
C ALA A 35 5.31 2.62 17.86
N GLY A 36 5.43 1.34 18.18
CA GLY A 36 4.30 0.52 18.60
C GLY A 36 3.30 0.23 17.47
N TRP A 37 2.09 -0.17 17.88
CA TRP A 37 0.99 -0.48 16.97
C TRP A 37 0.55 0.71 16.10
N TYR A 38 0.75 1.94 16.58
CA TYR A 38 0.46 3.12 15.79
C TYR A 38 1.31 3.20 14.51
N GLY A 39 2.59 2.82 14.58
CA GLY A 39 3.47 2.70 13.41
C GLY A 39 2.98 1.63 12.42
N VAL A 40 2.52 0.49 12.92
CA VAL A 40 1.97 -0.60 12.10
C VAL A 40 0.75 -0.13 11.31
N TRP A 41 -0.21 0.52 11.97
CA TRP A 41 -1.41 1.02 11.29
C TRP A 41 -1.12 2.15 10.32
N THR A 42 -0.18 3.03 10.66
CA THR A 42 0.28 4.10 9.76
C THR A 42 0.86 3.51 8.48
N LEU A 43 1.73 2.51 8.59
CA LEU A 43 2.33 1.82 7.45
C LEU A 43 1.29 1.04 6.63
N THR A 44 0.35 0.38 7.32
CA THR A 44 -0.76 -0.36 6.72
C THR A 44 -1.63 0.54 5.85
N LEU A 45 -2.07 1.69 6.38
CA LEU A 45 -2.89 2.63 5.63
C LEU A 45 -2.11 3.25 4.47
N ALA A 46 -0.85 3.63 4.67
CA ALA A 46 0.00 4.18 3.62
C ALA A 46 0.13 3.22 2.42
N LEU A 47 0.46 1.96 2.68
CA LEU A 47 0.56 0.93 1.64
C LEU A 47 -0.80 0.56 1.06
N GLY A 48 -1.88 0.59 1.85
CA GLY A 48 -3.26 0.42 1.36
C GLY A 48 -3.65 1.49 0.35
N PHE A 49 -3.36 2.77 0.64
CA PHE A 49 -3.56 3.88 -0.30
C PHE A 49 -2.67 3.76 -1.53
N GLY A 50 -1.40 3.40 -1.36
CA GLY A 50 -0.48 3.13 -2.48
C GLY A 50 -1.03 2.03 -3.40
N GLY A 51 -1.51 0.93 -2.82
CA GLY A 51 -2.15 -0.16 -3.56
C GLY A 51 -3.44 0.27 -4.28
N LEU A 52 -4.25 1.13 -3.67
CA LEU A 52 -5.44 1.70 -4.30
C LEU A 52 -5.07 2.56 -5.52
N ILE A 53 -4.13 3.49 -5.36
CA ILE A 53 -3.67 4.38 -6.44
C ILE A 53 -3.09 3.56 -7.58
N PHE A 54 -2.23 2.58 -7.27
CA PHE A 54 -1.68 1.65 -8.25
C PHE A 54 -2.78 0.90 -9.01
N GLY A 55 -3.79 0.40 -8.30
CA GLY A 55 -4.94 -0.26 -8.91
C GLY A 55 -5.74 0.65 -9.84
N LEU A 56 -5.92 1.93 -9.47
CA LEU A 56 -6.60 2.92 -10.31
C LEU A 56 -5.80 3.25 -11.58
N ILE A 57 -4.49 3.43 -11.48
CA ILE A 57 -3.61 3.66 -12.62
C ILE A 57 -3.74 2.51 -13.62
N TRP A 58 -3.63 1.26 -13.16
CA TRP A 58 -3.78 0.11 -14.04
C TRP A 58 -5.17 -0.01 -14.66
N ALA A 59 -6.23 0.30 -13.90
CA ALA A 59 -7.58 0.34 -14.45
C ALA A 59 -7.70 1.34 -15.62
N LEU A 60 -7.07 2.52 -15.50
CA LEU A 60 -7.01 3.51 -16.58
C LEU A 60 -6.17 3.02 -17.77
N VAL A 61 -5.02 2.38 -17.51
CA VAL A 61 -4.16 1.80 -18.56
C VAL A 61 -4.92 0.76 -19.38
N PHE A 62 -5.59 -0.20 -18.74
CA PHE A 62 -6.37 -1.21 -19.46
C PHE A 62 -7.55 -0.58 -20.22
N ARG A 63 -8.19 0.44 -19.66
CA ARG A 63 -9.23 1.19 -20.36
C ARG A 63 -8.68 1.85 -21.61
N ALA A 64 -7.50 2.49 -21.54
CA ALA A 64 -6.85 3.13 -22.68
C ALA A 64 -6.47 2.10 -23.77
N ILE A 65 -5.88 0.96 -23.36
CA ILE A 65 -5.56 -0.15 -24.27
C ILE A 65 -6.83 -0.66 -24.97
N GLY A 66 -7.93 -0.87 -24.25
CA GLY A 66 -9.19 -1.32 -24.83
C GLY A 66 -9.88 -0.30 -25.75
N ILE A 67 -9.54 0.99 -25.65
CA ILE A 67 -9.96 2.01 -26.62
C ILE A 67 -9.05 1.96 -27.86
N ALA A 68 -7.74 1.85 -27.66
CA ALA A 68 -6.76 1.79 -28.74
C ALA A 68 -6.89 0.52 -29.60
N ALA A 69 -7.19 -0.63 -28.98
CA ALA A 69 -7.37 -1.92 -29.66
C ALA A 69 -8.69 -2.04 -30.45
N ARG A 70 -9.61 -1.08 -30.29
CA ARG A 70 -10.85 -0.98 -31.08
C ARG A 70 -10.72 -0.06 -32.30
N ARG A 71 -9.52 0.46 -32.55
CA ARG A 71 -9.13 1.11 -33.80
C ARG A 71 -8.45 0.08 -34.71
#